data_AF-A0A966T3N1-F1
#
_entry.id   AF-A0A966T3N1-F1
#
_cell.length_a   1.000
_cell.length_b   1.000
_cell.length_c   1.000
_cell.angle_alpha   90.00
_cell.angle_beta   90.00
_cell.angle_gamma   90.00
#
_symmetry.space_group_name_H-M   'P 1'
#
loop_
_entity.id
_entity.type
_entity.pdbx_description
1 polymer ?
#
loop_
_entity_poly.entity_id
_entity_poly.type
_entity_poly.pdbx_seq_one_letter_code
_entity_poly.pdbx_strand_id
1 'polypeptide(L)' 'MNNFSSLGVSQQLADSLARREITEPTEIQVLTIPPGLAGRDVCGKAPTGSGKTIAFG' A
#
# COMPACT_ATOMS: atom_id res chain seq x y z
N MET A 1 13.91 5.40 1.07
CA MET A 1 13.48 4.30 0.18
C MET A 1 11.97 4.16 0.33
N ASN A 2 11.22 4.32 -0.76
CA ASN A 2 9.76 4.24 -0.73
C ASN A 2 9.35 2.78 -1.00
N ASN A 3 9.15 1.98 0.05
CA ASN A 3 8.78 0.56 -0.06
C ASN A 3 7.65 0.20 0.92
N PHE A 4 6.97 -0.92 0.69
CA PHE A 4 5.81 -1.32 1.51
C PHE A 4 6.15 -1.50 3.00
N SER A 5 7.31 -2.05 3.34
CA SER A 5 7.74 -2.20 4.74
C SER A 5 7.82 -0.85 5.46
N SER A 6 8.25 0.21 4.77
CA SER A 6 8.29 1.58 5.34
C SER A 6 6.91 2.18 5.63
N LEU A 7 5.84 1.63 5.03
CA LEU A 7 4.46 2.05 5.30
C LEU A 7 3.81 1.30 6.47
N GLY A 8 4.55 0.40 7.14
CA GLY A 8 4.05 -0.42 8.24
C GLY A 8 3.48 -1.77 7.82
N VAL A 9 3.59 -2.13 6.54
CA VAL A 9 3.19 -3.45 6.03
C VAL A 9 4.12 -4.53 6.59
N SER A 10 3.57 -5.71 6.93
CA SER A 10 4.38 -6.84 7.41
C SER A 10 5.42 -7.27 6.38
N GLN A 11 6.59 -7.71 6.84
CA GLN A 11 7.67 -8.13 5.96
C GLN A 11 7.25 -9.28 5.02
N GLN A 12 6.44 -10.22 5.52
CA GLN A 12 5.90 -11.32 4.71
C GLN A 12 5.07 -10.83 3.52
N LEU A 13 4.23 -9.79 3.72
CA LEU A 13 3.43 -9.23 2.64
C LEU A 13 4.31 -8.40 1.70
N ALA A 14 5.24 -7.61 2.22
CA ALA A 14 6.20 -6.87 1.40
C ALA A 14 7.03 -7.81 0.50
N ASP A 15 7.51 -8.94 1.03
CA ASP A 15 8.23 -9.95 0.24
C ASP A 15 7.35 -10.60 -0.82
N SER A 16 6.06 -10.84 -0.50
CA SER A 16 5.09 -11.39 -1.44
C SER A 16 4.80 -10.43 -2.60
N LEU A 17 4.74 -9.12 -2.32
CA LEU A 17 4.60 -8.06 -3.33
C LEU A 17 5.87 -7.96 -4.18
N ALA A 18 7.05 -8.01 -3.56
CA ALA A 18 8.33 -7.96 -4.26
C ALA A 18 8.51 -9.13 -5.24
N ARG A 19 8.08 -10.35 -4.89
CA ARG A 19 8.08 -11.52 -5.80
C ARG A 19 7.19 -11.34 -7.03
N ARG A 20 6.23 -10.42 -6.96
CA ARG A 20 5.34 -10.04 -8.07
C ARG A 20 5.82 -8.78 -8.79
N GLU A 21 7.06 -8.35 -8.51
CA GLU A 21 7.68 -7.12 -9.05
C GLU A 21 6.97 -5.83 -8.61
N ILE A 22 6.24 -5.88 -7.49
CA ILE A 22 5.55 -4.74 -6.88
C ILE A 22 6.40 -4.28 -5.69
N THR A 23 7.38 -3.42 -5.95
CA THR A 23 8.37 -3.01 -4.93
C THR A 23 8.12 -1.59 -4.41
N GLU A 24 7.59 -0.71 -5.25
CA GLU A 24 7.31 0.69 -4.91
C GLU A 24 5.81 0.94 -4.76
N PRO A 25 5.37 1.48 -3.61
CA PRO A 25 3.96 1.82 -3.42
C PRO A 25 3.60 3.05 -4.23
N THR A 26 2.38 3.05 -4.79
CA THR A 26 1.83 4.21 -5.50
C THR A 26 1.46 5.31 -4.52
N GLU A 27 1.26 6.53 -5.02
CA GLU A 27 0.88 7.69 -4.18
C GLU A 27 -0.37 7.41 -3.33
N ILE A 28 -1.41 6.79 -3.92
CA ILE A 28 -2.62 6.46 -3.16
C ILE A 28 -2.32 5.46 -2.03
N GLN A 29 -1.45 4.48 -2.25
CA GLN A 29 -1.06 3.49 -1.23
C GLN A 29 -0.25 4.15 -0.10
N VAL A 30 0.69 5.04 -0.42
CA VAL A 30 1.47 5.79 0.57
C VAL A 30 0.55 6.62 1.48
N LEU A 31 -0.49 7.24 0.91
CA LEU A 31 -1.42 8.08 1.65
C LEU A 31 -2.42 7.28 2.50
N THR A 32 -2.78 6.06 2.09
CA THR A 32 -3.91 5.33 2.68
C THR A 32 -3.50 4.15 3.56
N ILE A 33 -2.34 3.51 3.31
CA ILE A 33 -1.91 2.34 4.08
C ILE A 33 -1.61 2.70 5.54
N PRO A 34 -0.78 3.72 5.87
CA PRO A 34 -0.50 4.03 7.27
C PRO A 34 -1.73 4.37 8.13
N PRO A 35 -2.67 5.24 7.69
CA PRO A 35 -3.88 5.49 8.48
C PRO A 35 -4.83 4.27 8.53
N GLY A 36 -4.89 3.46 7.47
CA GLY A 36 -5.66 2.22 7.46
C GLY A 36 -5.14 1.20 8.48
N LEU A 37 -3.81 1.03 8.57
CA LEU A 37 -3.17 0.18 9.58
C LEU A 37 -3.36 0.71 11.00
N ALA A 38 -3.53 2.02 11.17
CA ALA A 38 -3.87 2.64 12.45
C ALA A 38 -5.37 2.49 12.83
N GLY A 39 -6.16 1.76 12.03
CA GLY A 39 -7.59 1.54 12.29
C GLY A 39 -8.46 2.77 12.06
N ARG A 40 -7.99 3.76 11.30
CA ARG A 40 -8.76 4.96 10.96
C ARG A 40 -9.60 4.72 9.72
N ASP A 41 -10.75 5.37 9.65
CA ASP A 41 -11.52 5.45 8.42
C ASP A 41 -10.72 6.19 7.34
N VAL A 42 -10.65 5.61 6.14
CA VAL A 42 -9.91 6.17 5.00
C VAL A 42 -10.79 6.14 3.75
N CYS A 43 -10.90 7.27 3.06
CA CYS A 43 -11.55 7.37 1.75
C CYS A 43 -10.51 7.75 0.69
N GLY A 44 -10.20 6.82 -0.21
CA GLY A 44 -9.24 7.03 -1.31
C GLY A 44 -9.91 7.25 -2.66
N LYS A 45 -9.63 8.38 -3.31
CA LYS A 45 -10.08 8.67 -4.69
C LYS A 45 -8.88 8.73 -5.63
N ALA A 46 -8.79 7.77 -6.55
CA ALA A 46 -7.76 7.72 -7.58
C ALA A 46 -8.28 7.00 -8.85
N PRO A 47 -7.70 7.24 -10.05
CA PRO A 47 -8.13 6.58 -11.30
C PRO A 47 -8.02 5.05 -11.26
N THR A 48 -8.66 4.33 -12.17
CA THR A 48 -8.43 2.87 -12.34
C THR A 48 -6.96 2.61 -12.67
N GLY A 49 -6.40 1.49 -12.18
CA GLY A 49 -4.98 1.17 -12.34
C GLY A 49 -4.03 1.81 -11.33
N SER A 50 -4.51 2.72 -10.47
CA SER A 50 -3.70 3.38 -9.42
C SER A 50 -3.22 2.49 -8.26
N GLY A 51 -3.53 1.19 -8.27
CA GLY A 51 -3.14 0.27 -7.21
C GLY A 51 -4.05 0.26 -5.97
N LYS A 52 -5.24 0.86 -6.03
CA LYS A 52 -6.24 0.85 -4.92
C LYS A 52 -6.56 -0.54 -4.39
N THR A 53 -6.52 -1.58 -5.22
CA THR A 53 -6.81 -2.96 -4.77
C THR A 53 -5.82 -3.42 -3.70
N ILE A 54 -4.52 -3.14 -3.85
CA ILE A 54 -3.52 -3.49 -2.83
C ILE A 54 -3.64 -2.57 -1.60
N ALA A 55 -4.17 -1.36 -1.79
CA ALA A 55 -4.32 -0.38 -0.72
C ALA A 55 -5.46 -0.69 0.26
N PHE A 56 -6.50 -1.41 -0.19
CA PHE A 56 -7.75 -1.58 0.55
C PHE A 56 -8.34 -3.00 0.56
N GLY A 57 -7.91 -3.88 -0.36
CA GLY A 57 -8.43 -5.25 -0.51
C GLY A 57 -7.48 -6.27 0.10
#